data_AF-A0A2V2C504-F1
#
_entry.id   AF-A0A2V2C504-F1
#
_cell.length_a   1.000
_cell.length_b   1.000
_cell.length_c   1.000
_cell.angle_alpha   90.00
_cell.angle_beta   90.00
_cell.angle_gamma   90.00
#
_symmetry.space_group_name_H-M   'P 1'
#
loop_
_entity.id
_entity.type
_entity.pdbx_description
1 polymer ?
#
loop_
_entity_poly.entity_id
_entity_poly.type
_entity_poly.pdbx_seq_one_letter_code
_entity_poly.pdbx_strand_id
1 'polypeptide(L)'
;MEEIREKKSVANSGKCKRVHSGRVRVRTASDVLSDRDWDRMNGHIRIYQLGRPLTRRQFLALPEDLRRLYVKLLRDKHGATRQQARQLTGEDYGLRFGEGDAQKWAAFLARGKR
;
A
#
# COMPACT_ATOMS: atom_id res chain seq x y z
N MET A 1 2.10 -22.68 -11.28
CA MET A 1 3.55 -22.87 -11.51
C MET A 1 3.96 -22.49 -12.94
N GLU A 2 3.16 -22.86 -13.93
CA GLU A 2 3.42 -22.58 -15.36
C GLU A 2 3.46 -21.08 -15.69
N GLU A 3 2.50 -20.29 -15.18
CA GLU A 3 2.44 -18.83 -15.37
C GLU A 3 3.69 -18.10 -14.83
N ILE A 4 4.26 -18.57 -13.72
CA ILE A 4 5.48 -18.00 -13.12
C ILE A 4 6.69 -18.30 -14.02
N ARG A 5 6.75 -19.51 -14.61
CA ARG A 5 7.81 -19.92 -15.51
C ARG A 5 7.76 -19.12 -16.81
N GLU A 6 6.57 -18.88 -17.32
CA GLU A 6 6.35 -18.12 -18.55
C GLU A 6 6.72 -16.63 -18.37
N LYS A 7 6.29 -15.99 -17.28
CA LYS A 7 6.73 -14.62 -16.92
C LYS A 7 8.24 -14.51 -16.78
N LYS A 8 8.89 -15.49 -16.15
CA LYS A 8 10.35 -15.53 -16.05
C LYS A 8 11.03 -15.69 -17.40
N SER A 9 10.47 -16.50 -18.29
CA SER A 9 10.97 -16.70 -19.65
C SER A 9 10.93 -15.40 -20.46
N VAL A 10 9.78 -14.72 -20.47
CA VAL A 10 9.58 -13.44 -21.16
C VAL A 10 10.50 -12.35 -20.60
N ALA A 11 10.64 -12.26 -19.28
CA ALA A 11 11.56 -11.32 -18.65
C ALA A 11 13.03 -11.60 -18.99
N ASN A 12 13.40 -12.88 -19.18
CA ASN A 12 14.76 -13.26 -19.53
C ASN A 12 15.07 -13.12 -21.02
N SER A 13 14.09 -13.27 -21.91
CA SER A 13 14.30 -13.11 -23.35
C SER A 13 14.64 -11.68 -23.75
N GLY A 14 14.20 -10.68 -22.97
CA GLY A 14 14.52 -9.27 -23.21
C GLY A 14 15.94 -8.86 -22.83
N LYS A 15 16.69 -9.69 -22.10
CA LYS A 15 18.00 -9.32 -21.53
C LYS A 15 19.15 -9.38 -22.53
N CYS A 16 19.03 -10.13 -23.61
CA CYS A 16 20.09 -10.29 -24.60
C CYS A 16 19.50 -10.27 -26.02
N LYS A 17 20.09 -9.46 -26.91
CA LYS A 17 19.79 -9.48 -28.34
C LYS A 17 20.86 -10.25 -29.09
N ARG A 18 20.47 -10.99 -30.13
CA ARG A 18 21.41 -11.63 -31.05
C ARG A 18 21.93 -10.58 -32.04
N VAL A 19 23.23 -10.55 -32.24
CA VAL A 19 23.95 -9.67 -33.19
C VAL A 19 24.88 -10.54 -34.05
N HIS A 20 25.50 -9.96 -35.08
CA HIS A 20 26.40 -10.69 -35.99
C HIS A 20 27.55 -11.43 -35.27
N SER A 21 28.08 -10.86 -34.18
CA SER A 21 29.18 -11.43 -33.39
C SER A 21 28.75 -12.28 -32.19
N GLY A 22 27.45 -12.62 -32.06
CA GLY A 22 26.94 -13.48 -30.97
C GLY A 22 25.74 -12.91 -30.23
N ARG A 23 25.74 -12.97 -28.89
CA ARG A 23 24.68 -12.40 -28.04
C ARG A 23 25.23 -11.25 -27.21
N VAL A 24 24.56 -10.11 -27.25
CA VAL A 24 24.92 -8.92 -26.47
C VAL A 24 23.80 -8.59 -25.50
N ARG A 25 24.15 -8.24 -24.27
CA ARG A 25 23.21 -7.83 -23.23
C ARG A 25 22.52 -6.52 -23.65
N VAL A 26 21.20 -6.50 -23.61
CA VAL A 26 20.40 -5.29 -23.78
C VAL A 26 20.54 -4.47 -22.50
N ARG A 27 20.89 -3.19 -22.65
CA ARG A 27 20.87 -2.21 -21.56
C ARG A 27 19.63 -1.35 -21.71
N THR A 28 18.81 -1.26 -20.68
CA THR A 28 17.70 -0.31 -20.62
C THR A 28 18.15 1.00 -19.98
N ALA A 29 17.38 2.08 -20.16
CA ALA A 29 17.64 3.34 -19.48
C ALA A 29 17.64 3.22 -17.95
N SER A 30 16.95 2.20 -17.41
CA SER A 30 16.95 1.89 -15.98
C SER A 30 18.24 1.22 -15.47
N ASP A 31 19.01 0.55 -16.35
CA ASP A 31 20.24 -0.15 -15.96
C ASP A 31 21.40 0.80 -15.64
N VAL A 32 21.29 2.08 -16.05
CA VAL A 32 22.30 3.13 -15.80
C VAL A 32 21.93 4.07 -14.66
N LEU A 33 20.73 3.92 -14.08
CA LEU A 33 20.28 4.74 -12.96
C LEU A 33 21.01 4.33 -11.69
N SER A 34 21.59 5.31 -11.00
CA SER A 34 22.07 5.11 -9.64
C SER A 34 20.91 5.07 -8.64
N ASP A 35 21.16 4.57 -7.43
CA ASP A 35 20.16 4.63 -6.34
C ASP A 35 19.66 6.06 -6.08
N ARG A 36 20.53 7.05 -6.25
CA ARG A 36 20.17 8.48 -6.13
C ARG A 36 19.23 8.95 -7.24
N ASP A 37 19.43 8.46 -8.47
CA ASP A 37 18.54 8.79 -9.58
C ASP A 37 17.17 8.15 -9.37
N TRP A 38 17.13 6.92 -8.86
CA TRP A 38 15.92 6.25 -8.44
C TRP A 38 15.18 7.02 -7.34
N ASP A 39 15.89 7.45 -6.29
CA ASP A 39 15.31 8.25 -5.21
C ASP A 39 14.78 9.60 -5.72
N ARG A 40 15.53 10.27 -6.61
CA ARG A 40 15.10 11.52 -7.23
C ARG A 40 13.84 11.32 -8.09
N MET A 41 13.78 10.23 -8.85
CA MET A 41 12.63 9.89 -9.69
C MET A 41 11.40 9.51 -8.87
N ASN A 42 11.57 8.76 -7.78
CA ASN A 42 10.49 8.40 -6.87
C ASN A 42 9.95 9.61 -6.11
N GLY A 43 10.78 10.63 -5.89
CA GLY A 43 10.42 11.83 -5.17
C GLY A 43 10.17 11.58 -3.68
N HIS A 44 9.40 12.45 -3.04
CA HIS A 44 9.13 12.34 -1.61
C HIS A 44 8.18 11.18 -1.29
N ILE A 45 8.73 10.08 -0.78
CA ILE A 45 7.97 8.93 -0.28
C ILE A 45 7.36 9.30 1.09
N ARG A 46 6.02 9.30 1.17
CA ARG A 46 5.29 9.48 2.44
C ARG A 46 4.85 8.11 2.96
N ILE A 47 5.24 7.79 4.20
CA ILE A 47 4.85 6.54 4.85
C ILE A 47 3.70 6.81 5.81
N TYR A 48 2.56 6.14 5.59
CA TYR A 48 1.34 6.31 6.38
C TYR A 48 1.06 5.09 7.25
N GLN A 49 0.95 5.28 8.57
CA GLN A 49 0.69 4.19 9.52
C GLN A 49 -0.81 3.92 9.68
N LEU A 50 -1.42 3.25 8.69
CA LEU A 50 -2.86 2.95 8.70
C LEU A 50 -3.26 1.81 9.66
N GLY A 51 -2.30 1.08 10.22
CA GLY A 51 -2.54 -0.01 11.17
C GLY A 51 -2.67 0.42 12.64
N ARG A 52 -2.57 1.73 12.91
CA ARG A 52 -2.72 2.32 14.25
C ARG A 52 -3.91 3.28 14.27
N PRO A 53 -4.50 3.51 15.45
CA PRO A 53 -5.51 4.55 15.61
C PRO A 53 -4.88 5.91 15.30
N LEU A 54 -5.45 6.62 14.33
CA LEU A 54 -5.04 7.96 13.93
C LEU A 54 -5.94 8.96 14.63
N THR A 55 -5.37 10.09 15.03
CA THR A 55 -6.17 11.24 15.46
C THR A 55 -6.96 11.80 14.28
N ARG A 56 -8.10 12.45 14.53
CA ARG A 56 -8.90 13.07 13.47
C ARG A 56 -8.09 14.03 12.60
N ARG A 57 -7.17 14.79 13.20
CA ARG A 57 -6.28 15.71 12.46
C ARG A 57 -5.35 14.95 11.51
N GLN A 58 -4.75 13.85 11.97
CA GLN A 58 -3.90 13.00 11.11
C GLN A 58 -4.71 12.33 10.01
N PHE A 59 -5.92 11.88 10.31
CA PHE A 59 -6.83 11.30 9.33
C PHE A 59 -7.19 12.30 8.22
N LEU A 60 -7.53 13.54 8.57
CA LEU A 60 -7.85 14.59 7.59
C LEU A 60 -6.64 15.03 6.74
N ALA A 61 -5.43 14.85 7.25
CA ALA A 61 -4.20 15.10 6.48
C ALA A 61 -3.90 14.00 5.45
N LEU A 62 -4.62 12.87 5.49
CA LEU A 62 -4.45 11.80 4.51
C LEU A 62 -5.14 12.15 3.18
N PRO A 63 -4.53 11.77 2.05
CA PRO A 63 -5.20 11.64 0.77
C PRO A 63 -6.53 10.86 0.88
N GLU A 64 -7.52 11.22 0.05
CA GLU A 64 -8.89 10.67 0.15
C GLU A 64 -8.96 9.15 -0.04
N ASP A 65 -8.19 8.63 -0.98
CA ASP A 65 -8.01 7.19 -1.22
C ASP A 65 -7.49 6.48 0.04
N LEU A 66 -6.51 7.05 0.73
CA LEU A 66 -6.00 6.50 1.99
C LEU A 66 -7.00 6.63 3.13
N ARG A 67 -7.80 7.71 3.17
CA ARG A 67 -8.91 7.85 4.14
C ARG A 67 -9.95 6.75 3.96
N ARG A 68 -10.38 6.49 2.73
CA ARG A 68 -11.29 5.38 2.39
C ARG A 68 -10.71 4.03 2.78
N LEU A 69 -9.43 3.80 2.46
CA LEU A 69 -8.74 2.55 2.80
C LEU A 69 -8.61 2.36 4.32
N TYR A 70 -8.37 3.44 5.06
CA TYR A 70 -8.33 3.40 6.51
C TYR A 70 -9.67 2.98 7.11
N VAL A 71 -10.78 3.60 6.70
CA VAL A 71 -12.12 3.23 7.19
C VAL A 71 -12.47 1.78 6.81
N LYS A 72 -12.07 1.33 5.63
CA LYS A 72 -12.19 -0.08 5.22
C LYS A 72 -11.40 -1.02 6.14
N LEU A 73 -10.18 -0.67 6.54
CA LEU A 73 -9.37 -1.44 7.49
C LEU A 73 -10.01 -1.48 8.88
N LEU A 74 -10.57 -0.36 9.36
CA LEU A 74 -11.28 -0.32 10.64
C LEU A 74 -12.43 -1.34 10.65
N ARG A 75 -13.19 -1.43 9.55
CA ARG A 75 -14.25 -2.42 9.37
C ARG A 75 -13.69 -3.85 9.28
N ASP A 76 -12.84 -4.12 8.29
CA ASP A 76 -12.47 -5.47 7.89
C ASP A 76 -11.53 -6.16 8.90
N LYS A 77 -10.58 -5.41 9.48
CA LYS A 77 -9.56 -5.98 10.37
C LYS A 77 -9.82 -5.71 11.85
N HIS A 78 -10.41 -4.56 12.17
CA HIS A 78 -10.58 -4.13 13.56
C HIS A 78 -12.01 -4.27 14.07
N GLY A 79 -12.93 -4.76 13.22
CA GLY A 79 -14.32 -4.99 13.60
C GLY A 79 -15.01 -3.73 14.10
N ALA A 80 -14.63 -2.55 13.60
CA ALA A 80 -15.25 -1.30 14.02
C ALA A 80 -16.74 -1.32 13.66
N THR A 81 -17.58 -0.80 14.56
CA THR A 81 -18.96 -0.43 14.21
C THR A 81 -18.99 0.90 13.50
N ARG A 82 -20.11 1.19 12.81
CA ARG A 82 -20.33 2.48 12.13
C ARG A 82 -20.14 3.68 13.05
N GLN A 83 -20.65 3.58 14.27
CA GLN A 83 -20.55 4.66 15.27
C GLN A 83 -19.10 4.89 15.70
N GLN A 84 -18.35 3.82 15.96
CA GLN A 84 -16.94 3.89 16.35
C GLN A 84 -16.06 4.48 15.23
N ALA A 85 -16.28 4.05 13.98
CA ALA A 85 -15.59 4.62 12.82
C ALA A 85 -15.89 6.12 12.71
N ARG A 86 -17.18 6.52 12.76
CA ARG A 86 -17.59 7.93 12.71
C ARG A 86 -17.02 8.78 13.84
N GLN A 87 -16.89 8.25 15.06
CA GLN A 87 -16.28 8.99 16.16
C GLN A 87 -14.81 9.33 15.89
N LEU A 88 -14.06 8.43 15.23
CA LEU A 88 -12.65 8.65 14.91
C LEU A 88 -12.43 9.51 13.66
N THR A 89 -13.15 9.21 12.59
CA THR A 89 -12.90 9.79 11.25
C THR A 89 -13.87 10.91 10.91
N GLY A 90 -15.05 10.96 11.53
CA GLY A 90 -16.16 11.85 11.16
C GLY A 90 -16.94 11.40 9.93
N GLU A 91 -16.40 10.46 9.14
CA GLU A 91 -16.96 10.01 7.87
C GLU A 91 -16.96 8.47 7.77
N ASP A 92 -18.07 7.92 7.27
CA ASP A 92 -18.24 6.48 7.03
C ASP A 92 -18.06 6.07 5.55
N TYR A 93 -17.87 7.03 4.64
CA TYR A 93 -17.74 6.81 3.18
C TYR A 93 -18.82 5.92 2.56
N GLY A 94 -20.02 5.89 3.15
CA GLY A 94 -21.11 5.02 2.71
C GLY A 94 -20.82 3.51 2.87
N LEU A 95 -19.79 3.13 3.62
CA LEU A 95 -19.46 1.72 3.86
C LEU A 95 -20.52 1.08 4.75
N ARG A 96 -20.92 -0.15 4.39
CA ARG A 96 -21.78 -0.98 5.24
C ARG A 96 -20.94 -1.59 6.36
N PHE A 97 -21.36 -1.38 7.60
CA PHE A 97 -20.78 -1.96 8.80
C PHE A 97 -21.72 -3.04 9.35
N GLY A 98 -21.16 -4.14 9.85
CA GLY A 98 -21.91 -5.22 10.51
C GLY A 98 -21.95 -5.06 12.03
N GLU A 99 -22.32 -6.15 12.72
CA GLU A 99 -22.10 -6.31 14.16
C GLU A 99 -20.59 -6.30 14.42
N GLY A 100 -20.08 -5.19 14.96
CA GLY A 100 -18.65 -5.03 15.18
C GLY A 100 -18.09 -6.03 16.20
N ASP A 101 -16.76 -6.09 16.30
CA ASP A 101 -16.03 -6.91 17.24
C ASP A 101 -15.38 -6.02 18.30
N ALA A 102 -15.98 -5.99 19.50
CA ALA A 102 -15.55 -5.13 20.59
C ALA A 102 -14.12 -5.46 21.07
N GLN A 103 -13.71 -6.73 21.02
CA GLN A 103 -12.40 -7.17 21.46
C GLN A 103 -11.31 -6.71 20.48
N LYS A 104 -11.54 -6.89 19.18
CA LYS A 104 -10.62 -6.39 18.13
C LYS A 104 -10.55 -4.87 18.14
N TRP A 105 -11.67 -4.20 18.38
CA TRP A 105 -11.72 -2.75 18.47
C TRP A 105 -10.92 -2.21 19.65
N ALA A 106 -11.09 -2.80 20.84
CA ALA A 106 -10.31 -2.43 22.03
C ALA A 106 -8.81 -2.69 21.82
N ALA A 107 -8.44 -3.81 21.22
CA ALA A 107 -7.05 -4.14 20.90
C ALA A 107 -6.43 -3.14 19.91
N PHE A 108 -7.21 -2.65 18.94
CA PHE A 108 -6.77 -1.60 18.01
C PHE A 108 -6.50 -0.28 18.73
N LEU A 109 -7.42 0.17 19.58
CA LEU A 109 -7.25 1.41 20.34
C LEU A 109 -6.05 1.35 21.30
N ALA A 110 -5.80 0.19 21.91
CA ALA A 110 -4.64 -0.01 22.79
C ALA A 110 -3.30 0.22 22.09
N ARG A 111 -3.20 0.01 20.76
CA ARG A 111 -1.99 0.26 19.98
C ARG A 111 -1.63 1.75 19.83
N GLY A 112 -2.56 2.64 20.12
CA GLY A 112 -2.36 4.10 20.08
C GLY A 112 -1.90 4.72 21.39
N LYS A 113 -1.97 4.01 22.51
CA LYS A 113 -1.65 4.53 23.85
C LYS A 113 -0.18 4.34 24.26
N ARG A 114 0.73 4.18 23.30
CA ARG A 114 2.18 4.03 23.54
C ARG A 114 2.95 5.22 23.00
#